data_AF-A0A9P9FZH6-F1
#
_entry.id   AF-A0A9P9FZH6-F1
#
_cell.length_a   1.000
_cell.length_b   1.000
_cell.length_c   1.000
_cell.angle_alpha   90.00
_cell.angle_beta   90.00
_cell.angle_gamma   90.00
#
_symmetry.space_group_name_H-M   'P 1'
#
loop_
_entity.id
_entity.type
_entity.pdbx_description
1 polymer ?
#
loop_
_entity_poly.entity_id
_entity_poly.type
_entity_poly.pdbx_seq_one_letter_code
_entity_poly.pdbx_strand_id
1 'polypeptide(L)'
;MVGVPTSKGCLLCLQRSVKCDEERPSCAQCRRGGRSCPGYVRQMKFVDEGPKIRRSTRKDKLSIRALSLKTAVGRADQDNGDAIRRYRIAKPDVRDQPSSLKAERDQILSSFVSAMFPLGSATVQTSFLGSWLWHLPPRLGSSAVLDYAALSVSWSYFAKLYGDPLALRKAENAYACAVKGLALALGDEKRQLSENVLCATVLLGHFETFVNVSYAWIRHAGGAARLMQLRGAERCYESAFEYSMFLACRGAIVSLTSVTYDVTTDTIFLDL
;
A
#
# COMPACT_ATOMS: atom_id res chain seq x y z
N MET A 1 11.30 -30.84 6.07
CA MET A 1 12.24 -29.71 5.88
C MET A 1 13.15 -29.69 7.10
N VAL A 2 14.39 -30.16 6.93
CA VAL A 2 15.42 -30.23 7.98
C VAL A 2 16.35 -29.02 7.80
N GLY A 3 16.73 -28.34 8.89
CA GLY A 3 17.87 -27.41 8.84
C GLY A 3 17.70 -26.02 9.45
N VAL A 4 16.59 -25.68 10.12
CA VAL A 4 16.56 -24.49 10.99
C VAL A 4 16.71 -24.95 12.45
N PRO A 5 17.82 -24.64 13.13
CA PRO A 5 17.99 -24.97 14.54
C PRO A 5 16.93 -24.25 15.38
N THR A 6 15.92 -24.99 15.85
CA THR A 6 14.86 -24.48 16.72
C THR A 6 15.32 -24.33 18.17
N SER A 7 16.37 -25.04 18.57
CA SER A 7 16.87 -25.07 19.94
C SER A 7 17.32 -23.69 20.44
N LYS A 8 16.90 -23.35 21.67
CA LYS A 8 17.14 -22.05 22.34
C LYS A 8 18.46 -21.97 23.11
N GLY A 9 19.33 -22.97 22.98
CA GLY A 9 20.63 -23.00 23.64
C GLY A 9 21.58 -21.88 23.21
N CYS A 10 22.63 -21.64 24.00
CA CYS A 10 23.68 -20.70 23.62
C CYS A 10 24.47 -21.21 22.40
N LEU A 11 25.11 -20.30 21.66
CA LEU A 11 25.83 -20.63 20.41
C LEU A 11 26.89 -21.72 20.61
N LEU A 12 27.56 -21.73 21.77
CA LEU A 12 28.64 -22.66 22.07
C LEU A 12 28.11 -24.07 22.37
N CYS A 13 26.96 -24.20 23.03
CA CYS A 13 26.30 -25.50 23.25
C CYS A 13 25.67 -26.04 21.97
N LEU A 14 25.06 -25.16 21.15
CA LEU A 14 24.56 -25.47 19.82
C LEU A 14 25.66 -26.04 18.91
N GLN A 15 26.79 -25.34 18.81
CA GLN A 15 27.93 -25.77 17.97
C GLN A 15 28.53 -27.10 18.45
N ARG A 16 28.52 -27.34 19.76
CA ARG A 16 28.97 -28.60 20.36
C ARG A 16 27.91 -29.70 20.33
N SER A 17 26.70 -29.41 19.86
CA SER A 17 25.56 -30.33 19.88
C SER A 17 25.29 -30.96 21.26
N VAL A 18 25.45 -30.14 22.31
CA VAL A 18 25.13 -30.52 23.70
C VAL A 18 23.90 -29.77 24.21
N LYS A 19 23.14 -30.40 25.10
CA LYS A 19 21.97 -29.77 25.73
C LYS A 19 22.40 -28.55 26.57
N CYS A 20 21.68 -27.45 26.41
CA CYS A 20 21.92 -26.20 27.14
C CYS A 20 20.82 -25.99 28.18
N ASP A 21 21.21 -25.56 29.38
CA ASP A 21 20.29 -25.32 30.50
C ASP A 21 19.67 -23.89 30.48
N GLU A 22 20.01 -23.07 29.48
CA GLU A 22 19.43 -21.74 29.21
C GLU A 22 19.56 -20.69 30.34
N GLU A 23 20.33 -20.96 31.39
CA GLU A 23 20.60 -20.00 32.47
C GLU A 23 21.30 -18.72 32.01
N ARG A 24 20.97 -17.59 32.65
CA ARG A 24 21.58 -16.27 32.45
C ARG A 24 22.34 -15.85 33.71
N PRO A 25 23.50 -15.18 33.63
CA PRO A 25 24.17 -14.66 32.42
C PRO A 25 25.02 -15.70 31.66
N SER A 26 25.29 -16.87 32.24
CA SER A 26 26.06 -17.96 31.61
C SER A 26 25.44 -19.32 31.88
N CYS A 27 25.51 -20.21 30.87
CA CYS A 27 24.97 -21.55 30.97
C CYS A 27 25.79 -22.44 31.93
N ALA A 28 25.17 -23.34 32.68
CA ALA A 28 25.88 -24.21 33.64
C ALA A 28 26.97 -25.08 32.97
N GLN A 29 26.75 -25.48 31.72
CA GLN A 29 27.72 -26.25 30.93
C GLN A 29 28.94 -25.43 30.48
N CYS A 30 28.73 -24.14 30.24
CA CYS A 30 29.76 -23.17 29.90
C CYS A 30 30.62 -22.88 31.14
N ARG A 31 29.95 -22.68 32.29
CA ARG A 31 30.56 -22.45 33.60
C ARG A 31 31.41 -23.63 34.06
N ARG A 32 30.86 -24.85 34.04
CA ARG A 32 31.60 -26.08 34.37
C ARG A 32 32.76 -26.34 33.42
N GLY A 33 32.62 -25.97 32.14
CA GLY A 33 33.67 -26.09 31.15
C GLY A 33 34.73 -24.99 31.19
N GLY A 34 34.63 -24.02 32.09
CA GLY A 34 35.57 -22.90 32.21
C GLY A 34 35.59 -21.95 30.99
N ARG A 35 34.50 -21.89 30.21
CA ARG A 35 34.43 -21.09 28.97
C ARG A 35 33.46 -19.91 29.13
N SER A 36 33.82 -18.79 28.50
CA SER A 36 32.92 -17.63 28.41
C SER A 36 31.70 -17.96 27.55
N CYS A 37 30.50 -17.73 28.07
CA CYS A 37 29.24 -17.99 27.36
C CYS A 37 28.94 -16.82 26.41
N PRO A 38 28.88 -17.03 25.08
CA PRO A 38 28.60 -15.95 24.11
C PRO A 38 27.14 -15.46 24.14
N GLY A 39 26.31 -16.00 25.04
CA GLY A 39 24.89 -15.68 25.14
C GLY A 39 24.01 -16.38 24.10
N TYR A 40 22.79 -15.87 23.96
CA TYR A 40 21.67 -16.50 23.24
C TYR A 40 21.25 -15.74 21.97
N VAL A 41 22.12 -14.87 21.45
CA VAL A 41 21.79 -14.00 20.31
C VAL A 41 21.75 -14.85 19.03
N ARG A 42 20.60 -14.85 18.35
CA ARG A 42 20.44 -15.49 17.04
C ARG A 42 20.72 -14.47 15.94
N GLN A 43 21.60 -14.78 15.01
CA GLN A 43 21.70 -14.03 13.76
C GLN A 43 20.43 -14.27 12.95
N MET A 44 19.73 -13.21 12.56
CA MET A 44 18.58 -13.32 11.66
C MET A 44 19.08 -13.79 10.30
N LYS A 45 18.62 -14.97 9.87
CA LYS A 45 18.89 -15.50 8.53
C LYS A 45 17.70 -15.20 7.65
N PHE A 46 17.90 -14.40 6.61
CA PHE A 46 16.90 -14.25 5.55
C PHE A 46 16.75 -15.59 4.81
N VAL A 47 15.53 -16.10 4.76
CA VAL A 47 15.18 -17.31 4.02
C VAL A 47 14.26 -16.90 2.88
N ASP A 48 14.68 -17.21 1.65
CA ASP A 48 13.84 -17.00 0.47
C ASP A 48 12.65 -17.97 0.48
N GLU A 49 11.44 -17.44 0.72
CA GLU A 49 10.19 -18.18 0.67
C GLU A 49 9.54 -18.22 -0.72
N GLY A 50 10.14 -17.56 -1.72
CA GLY A 50 9.66 -17.50 -3.10
C GLY A 50 9.25 -18.86 -3.69
N PRO A 51 10.03 -19.95 -3.50
CA PRO A 51 9.65 -21.28 -3.99
C PRO A 51 8.39 -21.87 -3.33
N LYS A 52 8.14 -21.58 -2.05
CA LYS A 52 6.95 -22.04 -1.33
C LYS A 52 5.72 -21.27 -1.77
N ILE A 53 5.85 -19.94 -1.91
CA ILE A 53 4.78 -19.06 -2.38
C ILE A 53 4.36 -19.48 -3.78
N ARG A 54 5.31 -19.68 -4.71
CA ARG A 54 5.04 -20.16 -6.09
C ARG A 54 4.31 -21.51 -6.11
N ARG A 55 4.60 -22.43 -5.18
CA ARG A 55 3.89 -23.72 -5.06
C ARG A 55 2.48 -23.56 -4.49
N SER A 56 2.27 -22.65 -3.53
CA SER A 56 0.94 -22.35 -2.99
C SER A 56 0.03 -21.75 -4.07
N THR A 57 0.53 -20.75 -4.80
CA THR A 57 -0.23 -20.12 -5.90
C THR A 57 -0.56 -21.11 -7.01
N ARG A 58 0.28 -22.13 -7.26
CA ARG A 58 -0.01 -23.19 -8.23
C ARG A 58 -1.12 -24.14 -7.75
N LYS A 59 -1.20 -24.42 -6.44
CA LYS A 59 -2.30 -25.19 -5.84
C LYS A 59 -3.63 -24.40 -5.88
N ASP A 60 -3.59 -23.11 -5.58
CA ASP A 60 -4.78 -22.24 -5.66
C ASP A 60 -5.26 -22.05 -7.10
N LYS A 61 -4.35 -21.96 -8.08
CA LYS A 61 -4.72 -21.92 -9.50
C LYS A 61 -5.38 -23.23 -9.98
N LEU A 62 -5.03 -24.37 -9.40
CA LEU A 62 -5.64 -25.67 -9.71
C LEU A 62 -7.02 -25.84 -9.03
N SER A 63 -7.19 -25.34 -7.80
CA SER A 63 -8.50 -25.36 -7.12
C SER A 63 -9.50 -24.38 -7.76
N ILE A 64 -9.05 -23.18 -8.15
CA ILE A 64 -9.88 -22.19 -8.87
C ILE A 64 -10.32 -22.73 -10.25
N ARG A 65 -9.44 -23.47 -10.97
CA ARG A 65 -9.83 -24.13 -12.23
C ARG A 65 -10.90 -25.21 -12.03
N ALA A 66 -10.84 -25.97 -10.95
CA ALA A 66 -11.85 -26.99 -10.64
C ALA A 66 -13.22 -26.40 -10.26
N LEU A 67 -13.26 -25.21 -9.64
CA LEU A 67 -14.50 -24.46 -9.40
C LEU A 67 -15.04 -23.82 -10.69
N SER A 68 -14.16 -23.33 -11.58
CA SER A 68 -14.54 -22.68 -12.85
C SER A 68 -15.13 -23.63 -13.89
N LEU A 69 -14.89 -24.95 -13.78
CA LEU A 69 -15.47 -25.96 -14.68
C LEU A 69 -16.95 -26.25 -14.38
N LYS A 70 -17.48 -25.84 -13.22
CA LYS A 70 -18.90 -26.04 -12.85
C LYS A 70 -19.83 -24.91 -13.26
N THR A 71 -19.30 -23.77 -13.72
CA THR A 71 -20.08 -22.56 -14.06
C THR A 71 -20.08 -22.23 -15.56
N ALA A 72 -19.58 -23.12 -16.41
CA ALA A 72 -19.52 -22.90 -17.86
C ALA A 72 -20.85 -23.23 -18.58
N VAL A 73 -21.87 -22.39 -18.38
CA VAL A 73 -22.89 -22.10 -19.42
C VAL A 73 -22.99 -20.58 -19.53
N GLY A 74 -22.43 -20.04 -20.61
CA GLY A 74 -22.42 -18.61 -20.93
C GLY A 74 -21.08 -18.16 -21.50
N ARG A 75 -20.97 -18.16 -22.83
CA ARG A 75 -19.79 -17.71 -23.60
C ARG A 75 -19.69 -16.18 -23.63
N ALA A 76 -18.45 -15.68 -23.59
CA ALA A 76 -17.83 -14.59 -24.38
C ALA A 76 -16.79 -13.89 -23.48
N ASP A 77 -15.51 -14.25 -23.60
CA ASP A 77 -14.50 -13.75 -24.53
C ASP A 77 -13.65 -12.64 -23.88
N GLN A 78 -12.35 -12.76 -24.07
CA GLN A 78 -11.30 -12.04 -23.35
C GLN A 78 -11.24 -10.59 -23.82
N ASP A 79 -11.29 -9.63 -22.90
CA ASP A 79 -10.69 -8.31 -23.13
C ASP A 79 -10.07 -7.78 -21.83
N ASN A 80 -8.74 -7.74 -21.79
CA ASN A 80 -7.91 -7.38 -20.64
C ASN A 80 -7.72 -5.85 -20.55
N GLY A 81 -8.73 -5.06 -20.92
CA GLY A 81 -8.61 -3.61 -21.19
C GLY A 81 -9.66 -2.67 -20.58
N ASP A 82 -10.58 -3.13 -19.71
CA ASP A 82 -11.88 -2.46 -19.57
C ASP A 82 -12.31 -1.98 -18.16
N ALA A 83 -11.37 -1.47 -17.36
CA ALA A 83 -11.74 -0.56 -16.25
C ALA A 83 -11.86 0.90 -16.75
N ILE A 84 -11.00 1.31 -17.69
CA ILE A 84 -10.93 2.69 -18.21
C ILE A 84 -12.05 2.96 -19.23
N ARG A 85 -12.49 1.95 -20.00
CA ARG A 85 -13.52 2.10 -21.04
C ARG A 85 -14.95 2.22 -20.53
N ARG A 86 -15.25 1.77 -19.31
CA ARG A 86 -16.57 1.99 -18.69
C ARG A 86 -16.84 3.46 -18.37
N TYR A 87 -15.82 4.31 -18.39
CA TYR A 87 -15.93 5.74 -18.06
C TYR A 87 -15.99 6.63 -19.31
N ARG A 88 -16.88 6.30 -20.27
CA ARG A 88 -17.30 7.27 -21.30
C ARG A 88 -18.27 8.29 -20.68
N ILE A 89 -17.68 9.41 -20.27
CA ILE A 89 -18.22 10.78 -20.20
C ILE A 89 -19.65 10.91 -19.67
N ALA A 90 -19.79 11.05 -18.36
CA ALA A 90 -20.59 12.15 -17.83
C ALA A 90 -19.62 13.30 -17.50
N LYS A 91 -19.85 14.48 -18.08
CA LYS A 91 -19.13 15.71 -17.69
C LYS A 91 -19.44 15.96 -16.20
N PRO A 92 -18.46 16.02 -15.29
CA PRO A 92 -18.73 16.56 -13.98
C PRO A 92 -18.95 18.06 -14.18
N ASP A 93 -20.15 18.53 -13.90
CA ASP A 93 -20.40 19.97 -13.81
C ASP A 93 -19.62 20.49 -12.60
N VAL A 94 -18.67 21.40 -12.85
CA VAL A 94 -17.74 21.97 -11.87
C VAL A 94 -18.34 23.22 -11.20
N ARG A 95 -19.60 23.56 -11.48
CA ARG A 95 -20.23 24.78 -10.95
C ARG A 95 -21.16 24.48 -9.79
N ASP A 96 -20.82 25.09 -8.65
CA ASP A 96 -21.65 25.33 -7.45
C ASP A 96 -22.51 24.16 -6.97
N GLN A 97 -21.88 23.31 -6.16
CA GLN A 97 -22.49 22.11 -5.60
C GLN A 97 -23.36 22.46 -4.37
N PRO A 98 -24.61 21.97 -4.27
CA PRO A 98 -25.52 22.30 -3.17
C PRO A 98 -24.93 21.91 -1.80
N SER A 99 -25.20 22.75 -0.79
CA SER A 99 -24.68 22.64 0.59
C SER A 99 -24.79 21.25 1.23
N SER A 100 -25.83 20.48 0.86
CA SER A 100 -26.03 19.08 1.30
C SER A 100 -24.92 18.14 0.85
N LEU A 101 -24.38 18.29 -0.37
CA LEU A 101 -23.29 17.47 -0.87
C LEU A 101 -21.95 17.83 -0.21
N LYS A 102 -21.79 19.08 0.22
CA LYS A 102 -20.62 19.50 1.01
C LYS A 102 -20.67 18.89 2.42
N ALA A 103 -21.81 18.99 3.10
CA ALA A 103 -21.99 18.40 4.43
C ALA A 103 -21.78 16.87 4.42
N GLU A 104 -22.28 16.18 3.39
CA GLU A 104 -22.06 14.74 3.22
C GLU A 104 -20.56 14.42 3.05
N ARG A 105 -19.84 15.18 2.22
CA ARG A 105 -18.39 15.01 2.02
C ARG A 105 -17.63 15.21 3.31
N ASP A 106 -17.93 16.29 4.03
CA ASP A 106 -17.26 16.64 5.28
C ASP A 106 -17.53 15.56 6.35
N GLN A 107 -18.76 15.05 6.42
CA GLN A 107 -19.12 13.97 7.33
C GLN A 107 -18.36 12.67 7.01
N ILE A 108 -18.26 12.30 5.74
CA ILE A 108 -17.55 11.08 5.32
C ILE A 108 -16.06 11.19 5.57
N LEU A 109 -15.45 12.34 5.24
CA LEU A 109 -14.04 12.59 5.52
C LEU A 109 -13.77 12.58 7.03
N SER A 110 -14.60 13.24 7.82
CA SER A 110 -14.46 13.26 9.30
C SER A 110 -14.63 11.87 9.92
N SER A 111 -15.63 11.10 9.45
CA SER A 111 -15.85 9.72 9.90
C SER A 111 -14.70 8.82 9.51
N PHE A 112 -14.14 9.00 8.31
CA PHE A 112 -12.98 8.27 7.84
C PHE A 112 -11.74 8.57 8.67
N VAL A 113 -11.45 9.85 8.94
CA VAL A 113 -10.33 10.25 9.80
C VAL A 113 -10.50 9.64 11.20
N SER A 114 -11.70 9.70 11.77
CA SER A 114 -11.99 9.11 13.07
C SER A 114 -11.83 7.58 13.08
N ALA A 115 -12.25 6.91 12.02
CA ALA A 115 -12.09 5.46 11.87
C ALA A 115 -10.62 5.06 11.69
N MET A 116 -9.80 5.92 11.09
CA MET A 116 -8.37 5.69 10.91
C MET A 116 -7.55 5.98 12.17
N PHE A 117 -8.07 6.81 13.07
CA PHE A 117 -7.44 7.23 14.33
C PHE A 117 -8.40 7.12 15.52
N PRO A 118 -8.76 5.90 15.95
CA PRO A 118 -9.65 5.73 17.09
C PRO A 118 -8.96 6.28 18.35
N LEU A 119 -9.48 7.41 18.85
CA LEU A 119 -9.07 8.03 20.12
C LEU A 119 -9.25 6.99 21.24
N GLY A 120 -8.15 6.40 21.71
CA GLY A 120 -8.17 5.42 22.82
C GLY A 120 -7.26 4.21 22.66
N SER A 121 -6.68 3.94 21.48
CA SER A 121 -5.71 2.84 21.30
C SER A 121 -4.36 3.38 20.84
N ALA A 122 -3.50 3.72 21.81
CA ALA A 122 -2.16 4.25 21.56
C ALA A 122 -1.15 3.20 21.02
N THR A 123 -1.56 1.98 20.66
CA THR A 123 -0.60 0.88 20.41
C THR A 123 -0.90 -0.05 19.24
N VAL A 124 -1.90 0.22 18.41
CA VAL A 124 -2.05 -0.53 17.15
C VAL A 124 -2.10 0.46 16.00
N GLN A 125 -1.03 0.50 15.19
CA GLN A 125 -1.08 1.05 13.84
C GLN A 125 -2.07 0.20 13.02
N THR A 126 -3.38 0.43 13.21
CA THR A 126 -4.44 -0.17 12.39
C THR A 126 -4.50 0.48 11.01
N SER A 127 -3.83 1.61 10.82
CA SER A 127 -3.77 2.29 9.53
C SER A 127 -2.86 1.52 8.57
N PHE A 128 -3.45 0.66 7.74
CA PHE A 128 -2.81 0.08 6.53
C PHE A 128 -2.19 1.18 5.63
N LEU A 129 -2.73 2.40 5.74
CA LEU A 129 -2.26 3.59 5.04
C LEU A 129 -0.94 4.14 5.63
N GLY A 130 -0.55 3.82 6.86
CA GLY A 130 0.68 4.33 7.50
C GLY A 130 0.51 5.65 8.26
N SER A 131 1.57 6.09 8.95
CA SER A 131 1.55 7.26 9.85
C SER A 131 1.36 8.59 9.15
N TRP A 132 1.66 8.69 7.85
CA TRP A 132 1.55 9.94 7.09
C TRP A 132 0.11 10.47 6.98
N LEU A 133 -0.89 9.59 7.12
CA LEU A 133 -2.30 9.96 7.05
C LEU A 133 -2.70 10.91 8.19
N TRP A 134 -1.94 10.97 9.29
CA TRP A 134 -2.13 11.96 10.37
C TRP A 134 -2.03 13.41 9.90
N HIS A 135 -1.30 13.65 8.81
CA HIS A 135 -1.12 14.98 8.24
C HIS A 135 -2.22 15.35 7.24
N LEU A 136 -3.14 14.44 6.92
CA LEU A 136 -4.21 14.67 5.95
C LEU A 136 -5.30 15.63 6.45
N PRO A 137 -5.85 15.51 7.69
CA PRO A 137 -6.99 16.33 8.11
C PRO A 137 -6.76 17.85 7.99
N PRO A 138 -5.61 18.42 8.40
CA PRO A 138 -5.36 19.85 8.26
C PRO A 138 -5.29 20.36 6.80
N ARG A 139 -5.17 19.45 5.82
CA ARG A 139 -5.00 19.80 4.40
C ARG A 139 -6.28 19.65 3.58
N LEU A 140 -7.32 19.03 4.14
CA LEU A 140 -8.61 18.94 3.48
C LEU A 140 -9.20 20.34 3.26
N GLY A 141 -9.77 20.58 2.08
CA GLY A 141 -10.27 21.87 1.65
C GLY A 141 -9.21 22.77 0.98
N SER A 142 -7.93 22.40 1.00
CA SER A 142 -6.86 23.19 0.36
C SER A 142 -6.77 22.99 -1.15
N SER A 143 -7.26 21.85 -1.66
CA SER A 143 -7.23 21.53 -3.08
C SER A 143 -8.33 20.53 -3.42
N ALA A 144 -9.13 20.85 -4.44
CA ALA A 144 -10.18 19.96 -4.93
C ALA A 144 -9.63 18.59 -5.35
N VAL A 145 -8.41 18.53 -5.91
CA VAL A 145 -7.78 17.26 -6.32
C VAL A 145 -7.51 16.37 -5.11
N LEU A 146 -6.98 16.96 -4.04
CA LEU A 146 -6.71 16.27 -2.79
C LEU A 146 -8.01 15.79 -2.14
N ASP A 147 -9.03 16.65 -2.11
CA ASP A 147 -10.31 16.35 -1.48
C ASP A 147 -11.04 15.19 -2.20
N TYR A 148 -11.07 15.20 -3.53
CA TYR A 148 -11.64 14.08 -4.29
C TYR A 148 -10.83 12.79 -4.12
N ALA A 149 -9.50 12.87 -4.04
CA ALA A 149 -8.66 11.70 -3.79
C ALA A 149 -8.94 11.11 -2.39
N ALA A 150 -9.02 11.97 -1.36
CA ALA A 150 -9.37 11.57 0.00
C ALA A 150 -10.78 10.95 0.05
N LEU A 151 -11.77 11.59 -0.57
CA LEU A 151 -13.14 11.07 -0.65
C LEU A 151 -13.20 9.70 -1.32
N SER A 152 -12.43 9.47 -2.39
CA SER A 152 -12.39 8.18 -3.05
C SER A 152 -11.94 7.06 -2.11
N VAL A 153 -10.87 7.30 -1.35
CA VAL A 153 -10.36 6.35 -0.35
C VAL A 153 -11.37 6.17 0.78
N SER A 154 -11.94 7.25 1.31
CA SER A 154 -12.93 7.19 2.40
C SER A 154 -14.18 6.39 2.04
N TRP A 155 -14.77 6.67 0.88
CA TRP A 155 -15.92 5.91 0.40
C TRP A 155 -15.56 4.44 0.13
N SER A 156 -14.38 4.16 -0.42
CA SER A 156 -13.94 2.77 -0.66
C SER A 156 -13.76 1.98 0.65
N TYR A 157 -13.28 2.64 1.71
CA TYR A 157 -13.15 2.05 3.04
C TYR A 157 -14.52 1.67 3.59
N PHE A 158 -15.48 2.61 3.60
CA PHE A 158 -16.82 2.33 4.12
C PHE A 158 -17.62 1.36 3.23
N ALA A 159 -17.46 1.42 1.91
CA ALA A 159 -18.06 0.46 0.99
C ALA A 159 -17.61 -0.96 1.30
N LYS A 160 -16.33 -1.18 1.62
CA LYS A 160 -15.83 -2.47 2.06
C LYS A 160 -16.29 -2.86 3.46
N LEU A 161 -16.27 -1.90 4.39
CA LEU A 161 -16.61 -2.16 5.78
C LEU A 161 -18.07 -2.61 5.93
N TYR A 162 -18.97 -1.98 5.17
CA TYR A 162 -20.41 -2.22 5.26
C TYR A 162 -20.99 -3.02 4.09
N GLY A 163 -20.21 -3.30 3.05
CA GLY A 163 -20.68 -4.02 1.86
C GLY A 163 -21.66 -3.22 1.00
N ASP A 164 -21.60 -1.88 1.03
CA ASP A 164 -22.55 -1.01 0.32
C ASP A 164 -22.10 -0.70 -1.13
N PRO A 165 -22.84 -1.16 -2.16
CA PRO A 165 -22.51 -0.88 -3.55
C PRO A 165 -22.70 0.59 -3.95
N LEU A 166 -23.58 1.36 -3.27
CA LEU A 166 -23.74 2.78 -3.55
C LEU A 166 -22.54 3.58 -3.06
N ALA A 167 -22.03 3.27 -1.87
CA ALA A 167 -20.77 3.81 -1.37
C ALA A 167 -19.60 3.52 -2.34
N LEU A 168 -19.53 2.30 -2.90
CA LEU A 168 -18.50 1.96 -3.89
C LEU A 168 -18.61 2.85 -5.14
N ARG A 169 -19.83 3.05 -5.67
CA ARG A 169 -20.05 3.92 -6.83
C ARG A 169 -19.68 5.38 -6.55
N LYS A 170 -19.94 5.88 -5.33
CA LYS A 170 -19.47 7.21 -4.90
C LYS A 170 -17.94 7.28 -4.84
N ALA A 171 -17.29 6.21 -4.38
CA ALA A 171 -15.85 6.09 -4.35
C ALA A 171 -15.25 6.16 -5.77
N GLU A 172 -15.79 5.39 -6.72
CA GLU A 172 -15.38 5.38 -8.12
C GLU A 172 -15.57 6.75 -8.81
N ASN A 173 -16.69 7.43 -8.54
CA ASN A 173 -16.95 8.77 -9.06
C ASN A 173 -15.94 9.79 -8.52
N ALA A 174 -15.66 9.75 -7.21
CA ALA A 174 -14.66 10.61 -6.59
C ALA A 174 -13.25 10.34 -7.15
N TYR A 175 -12.89 9.06 -7.34
CA TYR A 175 -11.63 8.65 -7.96
C TYR A 175 -11.50 9.23 -9.37
N ALA A 176 -12.54 9.11 -10.21
CA ALA A 176 -12.50 9.66 -11.57
C ALA A 176 -12.38 11.19 -11.60
N CYS A 177 -13.05 11.90 -10.68
CA CYS A 177 -12.88 13.34 -10.51
C CYS A 177 -11.45 13.70 -10.08
N ALA A 178 -10.87 12.93 -9.16
CA ALA A 178 -9.50 13.13 -8.70
C ALA A 178 -8.47 12.89 -9.80
N VAL A 179 -8.59 11.84 -10.62
CA VAL A 179 -7.69 11.58 -11.76
C VAL A 179 -7.76 12.71 -12.79
N LYS A 180 -8.97 13.20 -13.12
CA LYS A 180 -9.14 14.36 -14.01
C LYS A 180 -8.50 15.61 -13.43
N GLY A 181 -8.76 15.89 -12.15
CA GLY A 181 -8.17 17.03 -11.44
C GLY A 181 -6.65 16.94 -11.36
N LEU A 182 -6.10 15.74 -11.16
CA LEU A 182 -4.67 15.48 -11.13
C LEU A 182 -4.04 15.77 -12.50
N ALA A 183 -4.63 15.28 -13.58
CA ALA A 183 -4.14 15.58 -14.94
C ALA A 183 -4.11 17.08 -15.23
N LEU A 184 -5.15 17.82 -14.82
CA LEU A 184 -5.19 19.28 -14.94
C LEU A 184 -4.12 19.96 -14.07
N ALA A 185 -3.91 19.49 -12.83
CA ALA A 185 -2.92 20.06 -11.92
C ALA A 185 -1.48 19.79 -12.39
N LEU A 186 -1.23 18.66 -13.06
CA LEU A 186 0.07 18.34 -13.67
C LEU A 186 0.37 19.20 -14.89
N GLY A 187 -0.65 19.73 -15.58
CA GLY A 187 -0.49 20.67 -16.69
C GLY A 187 -0.30 22.13 -16.27
N ASP A 188 -0.49 22.46 -14.98
CA ASP A 188 -0.33 23.81 -14.43
C ASP A 188 1.03 23.94 -13.75
N GLU A 189 1.92 24.77 -14.30
CA GLU A 189 3.29 24.95 -13.80
C GLU A 189 3.36 25.32 -12.31
N LYS A 190 2.36 26.02 -11.78
CA LYS A 190 2.34 26.46 -10.38
C LYS A 190 1.91 25.34 -9.43
N ARG A 191 1.13 24.37 -9.92
CA ARG A 191 0.49 23.34 -9.09
C ARG A 191 1.13 21.96 -9.24
N GLN A 192 1.75 21.68 -10.40
CA GLN A 192 2.30 20.37 -10.77
C GLN A 192 3.23 19.76 -9.72
N LEU A 193 3.99 20.58 -8.98
CA LEU A 193 4.93 20.14 -7.95
C LEU A 193 4.47 20.45 -6.52
N SER A 194 3.20 20.79 -6.32
CA SER A 194 2.64 21.03 -4.98
C SER A 194 2.57 19.74 -4.16
N GLU A 195 2.62 19.86 -2.84
CA GLU A 195 2.48 18.71 -1.95
C GLU A 195 1.09 18.08 -2.03
N ASN A 196 0.07 18.87 -2.40
CA ASN A 196 -1.30 18.40 -2.60
C ASN A 196 -1.42 17.46 -3.80
N VAL A 197 -0.70 17.75 -4.90
CA VAL A 197 -0.65 16.88 -6.09
C VAL A 197 0.05 15.56 -5.75
N LEU A 198 1.17 15.63 -5.02
CA LEU A 198 1.86 14.43 -4.57
C LEU A 198 0.97 13.59 -3.65
N CYS A 199 0.34 14.21 -2.65
CA CYS A 199 -0.55 13.51 -1.73
C CYS A 199 -1.77 12.88 -2.44
N ALA A 200 -2.39 13.61 -3.36
CA ALA A 200 -3.47 13.07 -4.17
C ALA A 200 -3.01 11.84 -4.96
N THR A 201 -1.82 11.88 -5.58
CA THR A 201 -1.25 10.75 -6.32
C THR A 201 -1.07 9.53 -5.40
N VAL A 202 -0.57 9.72 -4.18
CA VAL A 202 -0.42 8.65 -3.19
C VAL A 202 -1.78 8.08 -2.77
N LEU A 203 -2.78 8.93 -2.51
CA LEU A 203 -4.13 8.50 -2.15
C LEU A 203 -4.81 7.68 -3.25
N LEU A 204 -4.61 8.04 -4.53
CA LEU A 204 -5.15 7.28 -5.66
C LEU A 204 -4.56 5.87 -5.76
N GLY A 205 -3.25 5.73 -5.49
CA GLY A 205 -2.62 4.40 -5.39
C GLY A 205 -3.22 3.55 -4.27
N HIS A 206 -3.57 4.17 -3.15
CA HIS A 206 -4.27 3.47 -2.06
C HIS A 206 -5.69 3.08 -2.47
N PHE A 207 -6.47 3.96 -3.10
CA PHE A 207 -7.81 3.62 -3.59
C PHE A 207 -7.79 2.35 -4.47
N GLU A 208 -6.84 2.24 -5.39
CA GLU A 208 -6.74 1.09 -6.30
C GLU A 208 -6.35 -0.20 -5.57
N THR A 209 -5.51 -0.08 -4.53
CA THR A 209 -5.20 -1.18 -3.62
C THR A 209 -6.44 -1.62 -2.85
N PHE A 210 -7.31 -0.69 -2.49
CA PHE A 210 -8.61 -1.00 -1.87
C PHE A 210 -9.52 -1.69 -2.89
N VAL A 211 -9.81 -1.11 -4.04
CA VAL A 211 -10.77 -1.70 -5.01
C VAL A 211 -10.20 -2.94 -5.73
N ASN A 212 -8.96 -3.34 -5.39
CA ASN A 212 -8.28 -4.53 -5.89
C ASN A 212 -8.16 -4.53 -7.41
N VAL A 213 -7.81 -3.36 -7.96
CA VAL A 213 -7.49 -3.24 -9.38
C VAL A 213 -6.06 -3.73 -9.56
N SER A 214 -5.93 -4.94 -10.09
CA SER A 214 -4.64 -5.62 -10.28
C SER A 214 -3.60 -4.70 -10.93
N TYR A 215 -2.47 -4.49 -10.24
CA TYR A 215 -1.31 -3.70 -10.69
C TYR A 215 -1.53 -2.22 -11.05
N ALA A 216 -2.73 -1.64 -10.91
CA ALA A 216 -2.94 -0.22 -11.25
C ALA A 216 -2.14 0.71 -10.31
N TRP A 217 -2.06 0.34 -9.02
CA TRP A 217 -1.42 1.15 -7.98
C TRP A 217 0.08 1.38 -8.25
N ILE A 218 0.72 0.50 -9.02
CA ILE A 218 2.11 0.62 -9.48
C ILE A 218 2.31 1.90 -10.29
N ARG A 219 1.32 2.29 -11.12
CA ARG A 219 1.41 3.49 -11.94
C ARG A 219 1.40 4.75 -11.08
N HIS A 220 0.54 4.82 -10.06
CA HIS A 220 0.56 5.93 -9.10
C HIS A 220 1.82 5.94 -8.26
N ALA A 221 2.33 4.77 -7.86
CA ALA A 221 3.61 4.69 -7.16
C ALA A 221 4.77 5.21 -8.01
N GLY A 222 4.81 4.86 -9.31
CA GLY A 222 5.79 5.39 -10.26
C GLY A 222 5.62 6.90 -10.48
N GLY A 223 4.39 7.38 -10.61
CA GLY A 223 4.08 8.81 -10.71
C GLY A 223 4.51 9.61 -9.46
N ALA A 224 4.22 9.09 -8.27
CA ALA A 224 4.67 9.67 -7.01
C ALA A 224 6.20 9.70 -6.91
N ALA A 225 6.89 8.63 -7.33
CA ALA A 225 8.34 8.59 -7.40
C ALA A 225 8.89 9.68 -8.32
N ARG A 226 8.30 9.83 -9.51
CA ARG A 226 8.71 10.85 -10.48
C ARG A 226 8.48 12.27 -9.96
N LEU A 227 7.33 12.51 -9.33
CA LEU A 227 7.04 13.79 -8.68
C LEU A 227 8.05 14.10 -7.57
N MET A 228 8.38 13.13 -6.71
CA MET A 228 9.40 13.31 -5.67
C MET A 228 10.78 13.65 -6.27
N GLN A 229 11.17 13.00 -7.37
CA GLN A 229 12.41 13.34 -8.10
C GLN A 229 12.40 14.77 -8.64
N LEU A 230 11.31 15.19 -9.29
CA LEU A 230 11.19 16.54 -9.87
C LEU A 230 11.12 17.64 -8.80
N ARG A 231 10.54 17.34 -7.63
CA ARG A 231 10.50 18.24 -6.48
C ARG A 231 11.87 18.42 -5.81
N GLY A 232 12.79 17.48 -6.03
CA GLY A 232 14.10 17.43 -5.40
C GLY A 232 14.09 16.79 -4.02
N ALA A 233 15.22 16.21 -3.61
CA ALA A 233 15.35 15.48 -2.35
C ALA A 233 15.19 16.38 -1.11
N GLU A 234 15.63 17.64 -1.20
CA GLU A 234 15.54 18.60 -0.10
C GLU A 234 14.09 18.79 0.39
N ARG A 235 13.13 18.88 -0.54
CA ARG A 235 11.69 19.02 -0.22
C ARG A 235 11.12 17.82 0.51
N CYS A 236 11.73 16.63 0.39
CA CYS A 236 11.28 15.48 1.17
C CYS A 236 11.55 15.64 2.67
N TYR A 237 12.40 16.58 3.07
CA TYR A 237 12.77 16.83 4.46
C TYR A 237 12.32 18.21 4.97
N GLU A 238 11.72 19.05 4.13
CA GLU A 238 11.21 20.37 4.51
C GLU A 238 10.05 20.28 5.52
N SER A 239 9.21 19.24 5.41
CA SER A 239 8.09 19.05 6.31
C SER A 239 7.94 17.60 6.76
N ALA A 240 7.45 17.41 7.99
CA ALA A 240 7.09 16.07 8.51
C ALA A 240 6.09 15.35 7.60
N PHE A 241 5.22 16.11 6.93
CA PHE A 241 4.27 15.59 5.97
C PHE A 241 4.97 14.98 4.74
N GLU A 242 5.85 15.72 4.09
CA GLU A 242 6.53 15.23 2.89
C GLU A 242 7.45 14.06 3.21
N TYR A 243 8.12 14.11 4.36
CA TYR A 243 8.94 13.01 4.84
C TYR A 243 8.10 11.75 5.08
N SER A 244 6.93 11.89 5.71
CA SER A 244 6.04 10.76 5.95
C SER A 244 5.45 10.17 4.66
N MET A 245 5.12 11.00 3.65
CA MET A 245 4.71 10.49 2.33
C MET A 245 5.86 9.76 1.62
N PHE A 246 7.08 10.27 1.71
CA PHE A 246 8.25 9.58 1.18
C PHE A 246 8.41 8.19 1.81
N LEU A 247 8.30 8.08 3.14
CA LEU A 247 8.36 6.80 3.83
C LEU A 247 7.24 5.85 3.41
N ALA A 248 6.02 6.37 3.18
CA ALA A 248 4.88 5.60 2.72
C ALA A 248 5.11 5.01 1.31
N CYS A 249 5.69 5.80 0.41
CA CYS A 249 5.97 5.38 -0.95
C CYS A 249 7.27 4.57 -1.08
N ARG A 250 8.22 4.69 -0.15
CA ARG A 250 9.55 4.06 -0.24
C ARG A 250 9.49 2.57 -0.56
N GLY A 251 8.62 1.82 0.12
CA GLY A 251 8.48 0.38 -0.11
C GLY A 251 7.99 0.05 -1.52
N ALA A 252 7.01 0.80 -2.01
CA ALA A 252 6.51 0.69 -3.38
C ALA A 252 7.57 1.07 -4.41
N ILE A 253 8.29 2.18 -4.21
CA ILE A 253 9.34 2.67 -5.11
C ILE A 253 10.48 1.65 -5.25
N VAL A 254 10.94 1.06 -4.13
CA VAL A 254 12.01 0.03 -4.15
C VAL A 254 11.51 -1.29 -4.76
N SER A 255 10.24 -1.62 -4.57
CA SER A 255 9.64 -2.79 -5.20
C SER A 255 9.53 -2.61 -6.71
N LEU A 256 9.21 -1.40 -7.19
CA LEU A 256 9.17 -1.10 -8.62
C LEU A 256 10.53 -1.27 -9.27
N THR A 257 11.62 -0.85 -8.64
CA THR A 257 12.96 -1.10 -9.19
C THR A 257 13.27 -2.60 -9.27
N SER A 258 12.79 -3.40 -8.31
CA SER A 258 13.01 -4.85 -8.33
C SER A 258 12.17 -5.55 -9.40
N VAL A 259 10.94 -5.09 -9.63
CA VAL A 259 10.04 -5.61 -10.67
C VAL A 259 10.49 -5.16 -12.06
N THR A 260 10.96 -3.92 -12.23
CA THR A 260 11.48 -3.47 -13.52
C THR A 260 12.80 -4.14 -13.89
N TYR A 261 13.63 -4.55 -12.94
CA TYR A 261 14.82 -5.38 -13.25
C TYR A 261 14.45 -6.78 -13.79
N ASP A 262 13.31 -7.35 -13.39
CA ASP A 262 12.81 -8.63 -13.91
C ASP A 262 11.96 -8.48 -15.19
N VAL A 263 11.43 -7.28 -15.47
CA VAL A 263 10.62 -6.97 -16.66
C VAL A 263 11.45 -6.32 -17.79
N THR A 264 12.64 -5.79 -17.49
CA THR A 264 13.54 -5.21 -18.51
C THR A 264 14.23 -6.25 -19.40
N THR A 265 14.04 -7.54 -19.17
CA THR A 265 14.40 -8.57 -20.16
C THR A 265 13.32 -8.82 -21.20
N ASP A 266 12.06 -8.39 -21.02
CA ASP A 266 11.01 -8.58 -22.03
C ASP A 266 9.97 -7.44 -22.00
N THR A 267 10.25 -6.40 -22.77
CA THR A 267 9.29 -5.46 -23.40
C THR A 267 8.55 -4.41 -22.52
N ILE A 268 8.42 -3.22 -23.13
CA ILE A 268 7.57 -2.06 -22.79
C ILE A 268 8.29 -0.90 -22.05
N PHE A 269 9.27 -0.33 -22.77
CA PHE A 269 9.46 1.11 -22.89
C PHE A 269 9.18 1.47 -24.36
N LEU A 270 7.91 1.50 -24.76
CA LEU A 270 7.49 2.16 -26.00
C LEU A 270 6.17 2.88 -25.70
N ASP A 271 6.27 4.20 -25.84
CA ASP A 271 5.21 5.17 -26.13
C ASP A 271 4.10 5.37 -25.08
N LEU A 272 4.36 6.30 -24.14
CA LEU A 272 3.60 7.55 -23.89
C LEU A 272 4.03 8.22 -22.58
#